data_AF-A0A9W4NN08-F1
#
_entry.id   AF-A0A9W4NN08-F1
#
_cell.length_a   1.000
_cell.length_b   1.000
_cell.length_c   1.000
_cell.angle_alpha   90.00
_cell.angle_beta   90.00
_cell.angle_gamma   90.00
#
_symmetry.space_group_name_H-M   'P 1'
#
loop_
_entity.id
_entity.type
_entity.pdbx_description
1 polymer ?
#
loop_
_entity_poly.entity_id
_entity_poly.type
_entity_poly.pdbx_seq_one_letter_code
_entity_poly.pdbx_strand_id
1 'polypeptide(L)'
;MTVVIKEAVLPDQAVKSILPISQCDFASDDKPPLKRRKITKAGPWNLSQENGISTTGIPLGYIPVARLTLRMKLSTALLEKHSVDSEIRIPVIVSASSDSQHGTGGKPSCTQLEVTNYSGEQLIFYSCCEPALLDLTKQIELACNLTPADRSSTRAPVACHQVYLRASPGSEYLSLETVILWTESLETPDINKLQDSTLEVFTQYVIQGGSLLSSMTDPASRREAMLGQYREWTPREFYNSVHVPDAADTLAQNLKFPGMECDLFPFQKRAVRWLLRREGRDVQEDGRLAPIETSRRWQCLLLQSIVHGFDQGLIPVVRCR
;
A
#
# COMPACT_ATOMS: atom_id res chain seq x y z
N MET A 1 -5.22 0.45 3.04
CA MET A 1 -3.77 0.57 3.27
C MET A 1 -3.35 -0.57 4.17
N THR A 2 -2.55 -1.50 3.66
CA THR A 2 -2.03 -2.64 4.43
C THR A 2 -0.77 -2.21 5.19
N VAL A 3 -0.67 -2.56 6.47
CA VAL A 3 0.49 -2.23 7.30
C VAL A 3 1.04 -3.51 7.90
N VAL A 4 2.31 -3.80 7.62
CA VAL A 4 3.02 -4.97 8.15
C VAL A 4 4.24 -4.49 8.90
N ILE A 5 4.33 -4.85 10.18
CA ILE A 5 5.45 -4.48 11.04
C ILE A 5 6.03 -5.76 11.64
N LYS A 6 7.34 -5.96 11.51
CA LYS A 6 8.08 -7.01 12.20
C LYS A 6 9.30 -6.43 12.87
N GLU A 7 9.79 -7.17 13.87
CA GLU A 7 10.97 -6.81 14.63
C GLU A 7 12.03 -7.89 14.44
N ALA A 8 13.29 -7.48 14.34
CA ALA A 8 14.46 -8.33 14.23
C ALA A 8 15.56 -7.79 15.14
N VAL A 9 16.38 -8.68 15.68
CA VAL A 9 17.62 -8.30 16.37
C VAL A 9 18.75 -8.43 15.37
N LEU A 10 19.44 -7.33 15.09
CA LEU A 10 20.61 -7.36 14.22
C LEU A 10 21.85 -7.74 15.03
N PRO A 11 22.70 -8.66 14.53
CA PRO A 11 24.02 -8.84 15.10
C PRO A 11 24.91 -7.64 14.76
N ASP A 12 25.83 -7.27 15.63
CA ASP A 12 26.68 -6.06 15.49
C ASP A 12 27.46 -6.02 14.17
N GLN A 13 27.82 -7.19 13.64
CA GLN A 13 28.50 -7.35 12.34
C GLN A 13 27.63 -7.02 11.11
N ALA A 14 26.30 -6.95 11.26
CA ALA A 14 25.37 -6.64 10.18
C ALA A 14 25.34 -5.15 9.83
N VAL A 15 25.77 -4.28 10.76
CA VAL A 15 25.75 -2.83 10.63
C VAL A 15 27.16 -2.34 10.34
N LYS A 16 27.41 -1.84 9.11
CA LYS A 16 28.74 -1.37 8.70
C LYS A 16 28.91 0.13 8.91
N SER A 17 27.94 0.92 8.47
CA SER A 17 27.94 2.38 8.63
C SER A 17 26.50 2.91 8.54
N ILE A 18 26.00 3.53 9.60
CA ILE A 18 24.71 4.24 9.57
C ILE A 18 24.91 5.76 9.46
N LEU A 19 26.12 6.27 9.77
CA LEU A 19 26.23 7.64 10.30
C LEU A 19 27.09 8.69 9.58
N PRO A 20 27.90 8.46 8.53
CA PRO A 20 28.43 9.60 7.78
C PRO A 20 27.52 10.03 6.62
N ILE A 21 26.20 9.87 6.72
CA ILE A 21 25.26 10.23 5.62
C ILE A 21 24.38 11.43 5.99
N SER A 22 24.48 11.98 7.20
CA SER A 22 23.93 13.31 7.51
C SER A 22 24.64 14.45 6.76
N GLN A 23 25.71 14.15 6.00
CA GLN A 23 26.45 15.09 5.15
C GLN A 23 26.34 14.79 3.65
N CYS A 24 25.39 13.96 3.20
CA CYS A 24 25.00 14.01 1.80
C CYS A 24 24.16 15.27 1.59
N ASP A 25 24.86 16.40 1.49
CA ASP A 25 24.33 17.64 0.98
C ASP A 25 23.61 17.34 -0.34
N PHE A 26 22.27 17.32 -0.30
CA PHE A 26 21.48 17.79 -1.43
C PHE A 26 21.64 19.31 -1.48
N ALA A 27 22.88 19.78 -1.63
CA ALA A 27 23.14 21.19 -1.88
C ALA A 27 22.44 21.51 -3.19
N SER A 28 21.36 22.28 -3.07
CA SER A 28 20.96 23.19 -4.12
C SER A 28 22.22 23.94 -4.53
N ASP A 29 22.68 23.70 -5.76
CA ASP A 29 23.76 24.48 -6.35
C ASP A 29 23.21 25.88 -6.60
N ASP A 30 23.16 26.69 -5.54
CA ASP A 30 22.65 28.05 -5.50
C ASP A 30 23.69 29.02 -6.09
N LYS A 31 24.27 28.62 -7.23
CA LYS A 31 25.09 29.47 -8.07
C LYS A 31 24.19 30.15 -9.11
N PRO A 32 24.31 31.47 -9.30
CA PRO A 32 23.59 32.16 -10.36
C PRO A 32 23.96 31.52 -11.71
N PRO A 33 22.99 31.18 -12.57
CA PRO A 33 23.25 30.42 -13.78
C PRO A 33 24.10 31.24 -14.75
N LEU A 34 25.38 30.91 -14.85
CA LEU A 34 26.28 31.50 -15.84
C LEU A 34 25.96 30.91 -17.23
N LYS A 35 25.36 31.75 -18.06
CA LYS A 35 25.06 31.57 -19.49
C LYS A 35 24.09 30.44 -19.83
N ARG A 36 22.99 30.83 -20.47
CA ARG A 36 21.95 30.00 -21.10
C ARG A 36 22.55 28.82 -21.88
N ARG A 37 22.72 27.68 -21.21
CA ARG A 37 22.90 26.36 -21.82
C ARG A 37 21.51 25.72 -21.90
N LYS A 38 21.21 25.11 -23.04
CA LYS A 38 19.99 24.31 -23.23
C LYS A 38 20.13 23.08 -22.34
N ILE A 39 19.54 23.11 -21.14
CA ILE A 39 19.52 21.96 -20.23
C ILE A 39 18.59 20.92 -20.86
N THR A 40 19.16 19.90 -21.50
CA THR A 40 18.45 18.64 -21.69
C THR A 40 18.13 18.11 -20.30
N LYS A 41 16.83 17.94 -19.98
CA LYS A 41 16.31 17.36 -18.73
C LYS A 41 16.77 15.91 -18.56
N ALA A 42 18.05 15.70 -18.30
CA ALA A 42 18.69 14.39 -18.16
C ALA A 42 19.43 14.32 -16.82
N GLY A 43 18.77 14.77 -15.75
CA GLY A 43 19.13 14.45 -14.38
C GLY A 43 18.21 13.33 -13.85
N PRO A 44 18.60 12.62 -12.79
CA PRO A 44 17.75 11.60 -12.19
C PRO A 44 16.42 12.23 -11.71
N TRP A 45 15.35 11.94 -12.44
CA TRP A 45 13.97 12.20 -12.08
C TRP A 45 13.64 11.60 -10.71
N ASN A 46 13.24 12.46 -9.78
CA ASN A 46 12.80 12.10 -8.44
C ASN A 46 11.37 12.62 -8.22
N LEU A 47 10.42 11.72 -7.97
CA LEU A 47 9.01 12.06 -7.79
C LEU A 47 8.78 13.06 -6.65
N SER A 48 9.57 13.00 -5.58
CA SER A 48 9.47 13.93 -4.45
C SER A 48 9.91 15.37 -4.82
N GLN A 49 10.86 15.51 -5.75
CA GLN A 49 11.32 16.82 -6.21
C GLN A 49 10.37 17.43 -7.25
N GLU A 50 9.77 16.61 -8.10
CA GLU A 50 8.86 17.09 -9.14
C GLU A 50 7.48 17.43 -8.59
N ASN A 51 6.86 16.48 -7.88
CA ASN A 51 5.49 16.64 -7.41
C ASN A 51 5.41 17.34 -6.05
N GLY A 52 6.55 17.49 -5.36
CA GLY A 52 6.57 17.84 -3.95
C GLY A 52 6.16 16.67 -3.06
N ILE A 53 6.21 16.89 -1.76
CA ILE A 53 5.95 15.88 -0.73
C ILE A 53 4.81 16.31 0.20
N SER A 54 3.99 15.34 0.60
CA SER A 54 3.06 15.48 1.71
C SER A 54 3.80 15.56 3.05
N THR A 55 3.08 15.90 4.13
CA THR A 55 3.59 15.90 5.51
C THR A 55 4.12 14.54 5.97
N THR A 56 3.70 13.45 5.33
CA THR A 56 4.18 12.09 5.61
C THR A 56 5.40 11.70 4.77
N GLY A 57 5.86 12.60 3.90
CA GLY A 57 6.95 12.39 2.96
C GLY A 57 6.59 11.44 1.81
N ILE A 58 5.31 11.36 1.45
CA ILE A 58 4.83 10.68 0.23
C ILE A 58 4.71 11.70 -0.90
N PRO A 59 5.21 11.41 -2.12
CA PRO A 59 5.07 12.28 -3.28
C PRO A 59 3.60 12.62 -3.56
N LEU A 60 3.31 13.87 -3.90
CA LEU A 60 1.94 14.25 -4.27
C LEU A 60 1.51 13.53 -5.57
N GLY A 61 0.22 13.20 -5.68
CA GLY A 61 -0.32 12.40 -6.79
C GLY A 61 -0.10 10.88 -6.64
N TYR A 62 0.38 10.43 -5.49
CA TYR A 62 0.51 9.01 -5.16
C TYR A 62 -0.13 8.69 -3.81
N ILE A 63 -0.75 7.51 -3.73
CA ILE A 63 -1.34 6.97 -2.51
C ILE A 63 -0.55 5.74 -2.02
N PRO A 64 -0.32 5.60 -0.70
CA PRO A 64 0.30 4.40 -0.14
C PRO A 64 -0.70 3.24 -0.11
N VAL A 65 -0.39 2.17 -0.84
CA VAL A 65 -1.19 0.93 -0.81
C VAL A 65 -0.74 -0.01 0.30
N ALA A 66 0.57 -0.06 0.57
CA ALA A 66 1.15 -0.83 1.67
C ALA A 66 2.34 -0.13 2.33
N ARG A 67 2.52 -0.38 3.62
CA ARG A 67 3.73 0.00 4.39
C ARG A 67 4.28 -1.23 5.08
N LEU A 68 5.55 -1.52 4.78
CA LEU A 68 6.31 -2.63 5.35
C LEU A 68 7.39 -2.02 6.25
N THR A 69 7.45 -2.45 7.50
CA THR A 69 8.42 -1.93 8.47
C THR A 69 9.17 -3.06 9.14
N LEU A 70 10.48 -3.05 8.98
CA LEU A 70 11.40 -3.91 9.72
C LEU A 70 12.08 -3.07 10.81
N ARG A 71 11.74 -3.33 12.07
CA ARG A 71 12.40 -2.70 13.22
C ARG A 71 13.57 -3.56 13.65
N MET A 72 14.74 -2.96 13.68
CA MET A 72 16.02 -3.60 13.94
C MET A 72 16.54 -3.08 15.27
N LYS A 73 16.63 -3.95 16.27
CA LYS A 73 17.23 -3.59 17.56
C LYS A 73 18.75 -3.45 17.37
N LEU A 74 19.30 -2.29 17.76
CA LEU A 74 20.75 -2.09 17.84
C LEU A 74 21.28 -2.57 19.19
N SER A 75 22.50 -3.10 19.18
CA SER A 75 23.24 -3.40 20.40
C SER A 75 23.66 -2.11 21.11
N THR A 76 23.69 -2.16 22.43
CA THR A 76 24.01 -1.03 23.32
C THR A 76 25.38 -0.41 23.02
N ALA A 77 26.35 -1.22 22.56
CA ALA A 77 27.69 -0.76 22.17
C ALA A 77 27.70 0.19 20.96
N LEU A 78 26.69 0.11 20.07
CA LEU A 78 26.52 1.02 18.94
C LEU A 78 25.74 2.30 19.32
N LEU A 79 24.84 2.21 20.31
CA LEU A 79 24.08 3.35 20.83
C LEU A 79 24.97 4.37 21.57
N GLU A 80 25.90 3.89 22.40
CA GLU A 80 26.74 4.77 23.24
C GLU A 80 27.71 5.64 22.43
N LYS A 81 28.10 5.20 21.23
CA LYS A 81 28.98 5.99 20.36
C LYS A 81 28.24 7.10 19.60
N HIS A 82 26.92 7.03 19.53
CA HIS A 82 26.15 7.74 18.51
C HIS A 82 24.77 8.16 19.00
N SER A 83 24.75 9.13 19.92
CA SER A 83 23.50 9.84 20.26
C SER A 83 23.01 10.61 19.04
N VAL A 84 21.81 10.27 18.58
CA VAL A 84 21.11 10.98 17.50
C VAL A 84 20.24 12.06 18.13
N ASP A 85 20.55 13.33 17.90
CA ASP A 85 19.84 14.47 18.49
C ASP A 85 18.53 14.83 17.75
N SER A 86 18.23 14.23 16.61
CA SER A 86 17.06 14.53 15.77
C SER A 86 16.60 13.32 14.97
N GLU A 87 15.30 13.22 14.62
CA GLU A 87 14.82 12.13 13.77
C GLU A 87 15.55 12.14 12.42
N ILE A 88 16.26 11.05 12.13
CA ILE A 88 16.98 10.88 10.88
C ILE A 88 16.09 10.05 9.96
N ARG A 89 15.85 10.55 8.74
CA ARG A 89 15.19 9.83 7.65
C ARG A 89 16.10 9.82 6.42
N ILE A 90 16.76 8.70 6.17
CA ILE A 90 17.71 8.54 5.07
C ILE A 90 17.07 7.68 3.98
N PRO A 91 16.97 8.16 2.73
CA PRO A 91 16.49 7.33 1.63
C PRO A 91 17.58 6.30 1.28
N VAL A 92 17.18 5.05 1.06
CA VAL A 92 18.09 3.91 0.84
C VAL A 92 17.61 3.02 -0.31
N ILE A 93 18.52 2.20 -0.82
CA ILE A 93 18.22 1.16 -1.80
C ILE A 93 18.27 -0.18 -1.07
N VAL A 94 17.28 -1.02 -1.32
CA VAL A 94 17.18 -2.33 -0.70
C VAL A 94 17.12 -3.42 -1.74
N SER A 95 17.93 -4.44 -1.57
CA SER A 95 17.86 -5.71 -2.26
C SER A 95 17.51 -6.79 -1.24
N ALA A 96 16.49 -7.57 -1.54
CA ALA A 96 16.15 -8.77 -0.80
C ALA A 96 16.15 -9.95 -1.76
N SER A 97 16.76 -11.07 -1.36
CA SER A 97 16.79 -12.29 -2.16
C SER A 97 16.64 -13.52 -1.27
N SER A 98 15.90 -14.51 -1.77
CA SER A 98 15.81 -15.83 -1.13
C SER A 98 16.83 -16.79 -1.72
N ASP A 99 17.56 -17.52 -0.87
CA ASP A 99 18.47 -18.58 -1.32
C ASP A 99 17.63 -19.84 -1.65
N SER A 100 17.20 -19.95 -2.91
CA SER A 100 16.44 -21.10 -3.40
C SER A 100 17.36 -22.25 -3.77
N GLN A 101 18.12 -22.78 -2.81
CA GLN A 101 18.80 -24.06 -3.03
C GLN A 101 17.78 -25.18 -2.91
N HIS A 102 17.33 -25.71 -4.06
CA HIS A 102 16.83 -27.08 -4.17
C HIS A 102 18.01 -28.06 -3.97
N GLY A 103 18.55 -28.08 -2.76
CA GLY A 103 19.53 -29.06 -2.31
C GLY A 103 18.83 -30.12 -1.48
N THR A 104 19.10 -31.38 -1.75
CA THR A 104 18.59 -32.59 -1.10
C THR A 104 19.04 -32.76 0.38
N GLY A 105 19.25 -31.66 1.11
CA GLY A 105 19.57 -31.66 2.54
C GLY A 105 18.84 -30.52 3.23
N GLY A 106 17.99 -30.85 4.23
CA GLY A 106 17.06 -29.96 4.94
C GLY A 106 17.66 -28.75 5.67
N LYS A 107 18.39 -27.88 4.99
CA LYS A 107 18.76 -26.56 5.49
C LYS A 107 17.56 -25.60 5.37
N PRO A 108 17.28 -24.80 6.41
CA PRO A 108 16.21 -23.81 6.36
C PRO A 108 16.52 -22.74 5.30
N SER A 109 15.52 -22.39 4.48
CA SER A 109 15.64 -21.31 3.49
C SER A 109 15.96 -20.01 4.21
N CYS A 110 17.07 -19.37 3.86
CA CYS A 110 17.47 -18.10 4.42
C CYS A 110 17.30 -16.99 3.37
N THR A 111 16.86 -15.81 3.79
CA THR A 111 16.79 -14.63 2.91
C THR A 111 17.88 -13.64 3.28
N GLN A 112 18.51 -13.06 2.28
CA GLN A 112 19.50 -12.01 2.45
C GLN A 112 18.82 -10.66 2.22
N LEU A 113 19.06 -9.71 3.12
CA LEU A 113 18.62 -8.33 3.04
C LEU A 113 19.87 -7.45 3.01
N GLU A 114 20.02 -6.69 1.94
CA GLU A 114 21.10 -5.74 1.76
C GLU A 114 20.50 -4.34 1.62
N VAL A 115 21.04 -3.40 2.39
CA VAL A 115 20.67 -1.98 2.38
C VAL A 115 21.90 -1.18 2.00
N THR A 116 21.77 -0.39 0.93
CA THR A 116 22.83 0.47 0.40
C THR A 116 22.35 1.92 0.34
N ASN A 117 23.28 2.87 0.41
CA ASN A 117 22.96 4.27 0.08
C ASN A 117 22.92 4.46 -1.44
N TYR A 118 22.52 5.66 -1.91
CA TYR A 118 22.50 5.95 -3.35
C TYR A 118 23.89 5.99 -4.00
N SER A 119 24.94 6.19 -3.21
CA SER A 119 26.34 6.11 -3.65
C SER A 119 26.82 4.66 -3.85
N GLY A 120 26.03 3.67 -3.45
CA GLY A 120 26.35 2.25 -3.56
C GLY A 120 27.13 1.69 -2.37
N GLU A 121 27.32 2.46 -1.30
CA GLU A 121 27.95 1.96 -0.09
C GLU A 121 26.97 1.11 0.71
N GLN A 122 27.45 -0.05 1.16
CA GLN A 122 26.67 -1.00 1.94
C GLN A 122 26.55 -0.53 3.39
N LEU A 123 25.31 -0.29 3.83
CA LEU A 123 24.99 0.19 5.17
C LEU A 123 24.67 -0.99 6.10
N ILE A 124 23.83 -1.90 5.61
CA ILE A 124 23.34 -3.07 6.37
C ILE A 124 23.40 -4.29 5.46
N PHE A 125 23.92 -5.39 6.01
CA PHE A 125 23.81 -6.71 5.40
C PHE A 125 23.32 -7.70 6.46
N TYR A 126 22.14 -8.25 6.25
CA TYR A 126 21.46 -9.11 7.21
C TYR A 126 20.97 -10.39 6.53
N SER A 127 21.38 -11.54 7.05
CA SER A 127 20.87 -12.83 6.63
C SER A 127 19.87 -13.32 7.67
N CYS A 128 18.63 -13.55 7.24
CA CYS A 128 17.52 -13.93 8.10
C CYS A 128 17.00 -15.32 7.75
N CYS A 129 17.02 -16.22 8.73
CA CYS A 129 16.41 -17.55 8.58
C CYS A 129 15.19 -17.73 9.50
N GLU A 130 14.73 -16.67 10.18
CA GLU A 130 13.54 -16.70 11.03
C GLU A 130 12.26 -16.70 10.18
N PRO A 131 11.35 -17.69 10.35
CA PRO A 131 10.14 -17.80 9.53
C PRO A 131 9.28 -16.55 9.49
N ALA A 132 9.10 -15.87 10.63
CA ALA A 132 8.27 -14.68 10.73
C ALA A 132 8.82 -13.48 9.94
N LEU A 133 10.13 -13.47 9.68
CA LEU A 133 10.82 -12.43 8.92
C LEU A 133 11.00 -12.81 7.45
N LEU A 134 11.05 -14.10 7.13
CA LEU A 134 11.06 -14.60 5.74
C LEU A 134 9.85 -14.09 4.93
N ASP A 135 8.68 -14.03 5.56
CA ASP A 135 7.47 -13.51 4.90
C ASP A 135 7.56 -12.00 4.63
N LEU A 136 8.18 -11.24 5.54
CA LEU A 136 8.40 -9.81 5.36
C LEU A 136 9.47 -9.54 4.32
N THR A 137 10.58 -10.29 4.31
CA THR A 137 11.65 -10.10 3.32
C THR A 137 11.17 -10.42 1.91
N LYS A 138 10.33 -11.45 1.73
CA LYS A 138 9.65 -11.70 0.44
C LYS A 138 8.72 -10.57 0.02
N GLN A 139 8.00 -9.96 0.97
CA GLN A 139 7.16 -8.80 0.69
C GLN A 139 7.97 -7.55 0.32
N ILE A 140 9.14 -7.37 0.95
CA ILE A 140 10.09 -6.31 0.61
C ILE A 140 10.69 -6.57 -0.78
N GLU A 141 11.09 -7.80 -1.08
CA GLU A 141 11.57 -8.21 -2.41
C GLU A 141 10.54 -7.89 -3.50
N LEU A 142 9.27 -8.26 -3.27
CA LEU A 142 8.15 -7.93 -4.16
C LEU A 142 8.02 -6.42 -4.38
N ALA A 143 8.15 -5.61 -3.33
CA ALA A 143 8.11 -4.15 -3.42
C ALA A 143 9.30 -3.59 -4.21
N CYS A 144 10.51 -4.13 -3.99
CA CYS A 144 11.74 -3.71 -4.66
C CYS A 144 11.77 -4.06 -6.15
N ASN A 145 10.92 -4.99 -6.62
CA ASN A 145 10.69 -5.25 -8.05
C ASN A 145 9.90 -4.13 -8.77
N LEU A 146 9.39 -3.15 -8.04
CA LEU A 146 8.82 -1.92 -8.61
C LEU A 146 9.91 -0.88 -8.91
N THR A 147 9.57 0.11 -9.73
CA THR A 147 10.46 1.26 -9.94
C THR A 147 10.64 2.04 -8.63
N PRO A 148 11.87 2.38 -8.21
CA PRO A 148 12.08 3.27 -7.07
C PRO A 148 11.58 4.68 -7.39
N ALA A 149 10.81 5.31 -6.50
CA ALA A 149 10.26 6.65 -6.73
C ALA A 149 11.35 7.73 -6.84
N ASP A 150 12.50 7.48 -6.24
CA ASP A 150 13.64 8.39 -6.21
C ASP A 150 14.63 8.16 -7.38
N ARG A 151 14.34 7.21 -8.28
CA ARG A 151 15.16 6.93 -9.46
C ARG A 151 14.38 7.02 -10.77
N SER A 152 15.08 7.49 -11.79
CA SER A 152 14.48 8.08 -12.96
C SER A 152 13.97 7.11 -14.01
N SER A 153 12.65 7.03 -14.13
CA SER A 153 12.00 6.65 -15.38
C SER A 153 11.74 7.89 -16.23
N THR A 154 11.71 7.73 -17.56
CA THR A 154 11.27 8.77 -18.50
C THR A 154 9.79 9.13 -18.37
N ARG A 155 9.02 8.30 -17.65
CA ARG A 155 7.59 8.49 -17.37
C ARG A 155 7.28 8.11 -15.93
N ALA A 156 6.41 8.88 -15.28
CA ALA A 156 5.87 8.57 -13.97
C ALA A 156 5.25 7.15 -13.95
N PRO A 157 5.73 6.24 -13.09
CA PRO A 157 5.23 4.87 -13.05
C PRO A 157 3.86 4.81 -12.36
N VAL A 158 3.03 3.84 -12.77
CA VAL A 158 1.71 3.57 -12.14
C VAL A 158 1.88 3.08 -10.71
N ALA A 159 2.90 2.26 -10.46
CA ALA A 159 3.28 1.80 -9.13
C ALA A 159 4.78 1.96 -8.93
N CYS A 160 5.18 2.41 -7.75
CA CYS A 160 6.57 2.55 -7.36
C CYS A 160 6.77 2.23 -5.88
N HIS A 161 8.01 2.17 -5.44
CA HIS A 161 8.33 2.02 -4.02
C HIS A 161 9.25 3.13 -3.53
N GLN A 162 9.21 3.40 -2.24
CA GLN A 162 10.17 4.25 -1.53
C GLN A 162 10.70 3.49 -0.33
N VAL A 163 12.00 3.60 -0.05
CA VAL A 163 12.59 2.98 1.13
C VAL A 163 13.40 3.99 1.93
N TYR A 164 13.17 3.99 3.24
CA TYR A 164 13.87 4.87 4.17
C TYR A 164 14.38 4.10 5.39
N LEU A 165 15.57 4.47 5.84
CA LEU A 165 16.00 4.19 7.20
C LEU A 165 15.56 5.33 8.11
N ARG A 166 14.88 4.98 9.20
CA ARG A 166 14.50 5.90 10.28
C ARG A 166 15.21 5.55 11.57
N ALA A 167 15.86 6.55 12.17
CA ALA A 167 16.35 6.49 13.53
C ALA A 167 15.70 7.64 14.32
N SER A 168 15.05 7.32 15.43
CA SER A 168 14.48 8.32 16.33
C SER A 168 15.39 8.53 17.56
N PRO A 169 15.46 9.75 18.09
CA PRO A 169 16.28 10.07 19.26
C PRO A 169 15.85 9.20 20.45
N GLY A 170 16.83 8.55 21.10
CA GLY A 170 16.60 7.69 22.27
C GLY A 170 15.97 6.32 21.98
N SER A 171 15.74 5.98 20.70
CA SER A 171 15.26 4.65 20.33
C SER A 171 16.41 3.64 20.24
N GLU A 172 16.22 2.47 20.86
CA GLU A 172 17.11 1.31 20.65
C GLU A 172 16.93 0.66 19.27
N TYR A 173 16.01 1.18 18.46
CA TYR A 173 15.60 0.59 17.19
C TYR A 173 15.89 1.52 16.01
N LEU A 174 16.48 0.93 14.97
CA LEU A 174 16.50 1.45 13.61
C LEU A 174 15.34 0.84 12.82
N SER A 175 14.58 1.65 12.10
CA SER A 175 13.45 1.15 11.30
C SER A 175 13.76 1.26 9.81
N LEU A 176 13.69 0.14 9.08
CA LEU A 176 13.65 0.14 7.62
C LEU A 176 12.18 0.18 7.19
N GLU A 177 11.77 1.27 6.57
CA GLU A 177 10.40 1.48 6.08
C GLU A 177 10.37 1.42 4.56
N THR A 178 9.70 0.40 4.02
CA THR A 178 9.40 0.26 2.59
C THR A 178 7.93 0.61 2.36
N VAL A 179 7.69 1.64 1.56
CA VAL A 179 6.35 2.10 1.20
C VAL A 179 6.07 1.77 -0.26
N ILE A 180 4.95 1.11 -0.51
CA ILE A 180 4.47 0.84 -1.87
C ILE A 180 3.45 1.89 -2.25
N LEU A 181 3.66 2.53 -3.39
CA LEU A 181 2.91 3.67 -3.88
C LEU A 181 2.18 3.32 -5.18
N TRP A 182 0.98 3.85 -5.31
CA TRP A 182 0.16 3.76 -6.51
C TRP A 182 -0.26 5.15 -6.95
N THR A 183 -0.27 5.42 -8.26
CA THR A 183 -0.67 6.73 -8.78
C THR A 183 -2.13 7.01 -8.45
N GLU A 184 -2.39 8.18 -7.88
CA GLU A 184 -3.73 8.68 -7.64
C GLU A 184 -4.30 9.22 -8.95
N SER A 185 -5.10 8.39 -9.65
CA SER A 185 -5.76 8.77 -10.89
C SER A 185 -7.17 8.19 -10.96
N LEU A 186 -8.06 8.93 -11.63
CA LEU A 186 -9.40 8.45 -12.01
C LEU A 186 -9.36 7.66 -13.32
N GLU A 187 -8.27 7.73 -14.07
CA GLU A 187 -8.08 6.97 -15.30
C GLU A 187 -7.67 5.53 -14.96
N THR A 188 -8.36 4.56 -15.58
CA THR A 188 -7.97 3.15 -15.46
C THR A 188 -6.67 2.93 -16.24
N PRO A 189 -5.59 2.48 -15.59
CA PRO A 189 -4.37 2.16 -16.31
C PRO A 189 -4.62 1.02 -17.30
N ASP A 190 -3.96 1.07 -18.44
CA ASP A 190 -3.99 -0.02 -19.42
C ASP A 190 -3.31 -1.25 -18.83
N ILE A 191 -4.11 -2.19 -18.31
CA ILE A 191 -3.66 -3.34 -17.55
C ILE A 191 -2.74 -4.25 -18.38
N ASN A 192 -2.91 -4.26 -19.72
CA ASN A 192 -2.05 -5.01 -20.62
C ASN A 192 -0.64 -4.44 -20.71
N LYS A 193 -0.45 -3.15 -20.42
CA LYS A 193 0.84 -2.47 -20.39
C LYS A 193 1.50 -2.49 -19.01
N LEU A 194 0.82 -2.99 -17.98
CA LEU A 194 1.39 -3.11 -16.64
C LEU A 194 2.39 -4.26 -16.58
N GLN A 195 3.53 -3.98 -15.93
CA GLN A 195 4.55 -4.96 -15.61
C GLN A 195 4.00 -5.99 -14.62
N ASP A 196 4.51 -7.22 -14.67
CA ASP A 196 4.07 -8.30 -13.77
C ASP A 196 4.25 -7.92 -12.30
N SER A 197 5.36 -7.29 -11.92
CA SER A 197 5.59 -6.82 -10.54
C SER A 197 4.53 -5.81 -10.06
N THR A 198 4.04 -4.98 -10.98
CA THR A 198 2.94 -4.02 -10.68
C THR A 198 1.62 -4.76 -10.43
N LEU A 199 1.31 -5.76 -11.25
CA LEU A 199 0.11 -6.59 -11.09
C LEU A 199 0.16 -7.45 -9.83
N GLU A 200 1.33 -7.99 -9.49
CA GLU A 200 1.53 -8.80 -8.28
C GLU A 200 1.29 -7.97 -7.02
N VAL A 201 1.89 -6.78 -6.96
CA VAL A 201 1.67 -5.83 -5.87
C VAL A 201 0.20 -5.43 -5.76
N PHE A 202 -0.45 -5.14 -6.89
CA PHE A 202 -1.86 -4.78 -6.90
C PHE A 202 -2.72 -5.94 -6.36
N THR A 203 -2.45 -7.16 -6.84
CA THR A 203 -3.18 -8.36 -6.40
C THR A 203 -2.95 -8.64 -4.92
N GLN A 204 -1.71 -8.50 -4.44
CA GLN A 204 -1.32 -8.76 -3.06
C GLN A 204 -1.95 -7.76 -2.07
N TYR A 205 -1.88 -6.46 -2.37
CA TYR A 205 -2.19 -5.42 -1.38
C TYR A 205 -3.51 -4.68 -1.62
N VAL A 206 -4.01 -4.68 -2.86
CA VAL A 206 -5.29 -4.04 -3.20
C VAL A 206 -6.40 -5.08 -3.23
N ILE A 207 -6.23 -6.15 -4.01
CA ILE A 207 -7.21 -7.24 -4.09
C ILE A 207 -7.13 -8.17 -2.87
N GLN A 208 -5.96 -8.28 -2.23
CA GLN A 208 -5.66 -9.22 -1.14
C GLN A 208 -5.71 -10.71 -1.56
N GLY A 209 -5.49 -10.99 -2.85
CA GLY A 209 -5.51 -12.34 -3.45
C GLY A 209 -4.20 -13.11 -3.36
N GLY A 210 -3.28 -12.69 -2.48
CA GLY A 210 -1.88 -13.13 -2.47
C GLY A 210 -1.63 -14.63 -2.38
N SER A 211 -2.50 -15.36 -1.68
CA SER A 211 -2.33 -16.80 -1.45
C SER A 211 -2.49 -17.64 -2.71
N LEU A 212 -3.23 -17.17 -3.72
CA LEU A 212 -3.51 -17.92 -4.94
C LEU A 212 -2.32 -17.93 -5.91
N LEU A 213 -1.55 -16.84 -5.94
CA LEU A 213 -0.44 -16.69 -6.89
C LEU A 213 0.78 -17.54 -6.51
N SER A 214 0.99 -17.80 -5.22
CA SER A 214 2.12 -18.58 -4.71
C SER A 214 2.14 -20.05 -5.16
N SER A 215 0.99 -20.59 -5.59
CA SER A 215 0.88 -21.98 -6.07
C SER A 215 1.14 -22.12 -7.57
N MET A 216 1.19 -21.01 -8.33
CA MET A 216 1.26 -21.05 -9.79
C MET A 216 2.70 -20.86 -10.27
N THR A 217 3.25 -21.88 -10.93
CA THR A 217 4.62 -21.87 -11.46
C THR A 217 4.69 -21.38 -12.91
N ASP A 218 3.60 -21.50 -13.67
CA ASP A 218 3.53 -21.03 -15.06
C ASP A 218 3.30 -19.51 -15.12
N PRO A 219 4.21 -18.72 -15.73
CA PRO A 219 4.11 -17.26 -15.77
C PRO A 219 2.86 -16.76 -16.52
N ALA A 220 2.44 -17.44 -17.59
CA ALA A 220 1.29 -17.01 -18.39
C ALA A 220 -0.01 -17.16 -17.60
N SER A 221 -0.22 -18.32 -16.98
CA SER A 221 -1.37 -18.61 -16.13
C SER A 221 -1.40 -17.70 -14.89
N ARG A 222 -0.24 -17.43 -14.29
CA ARG A 222 -0.11 -16.49 -13.17
C ARG A 222 -0.53 -15.07 -13.58
N ARG A 223 -0.09 -14.60 -14.75
CA ARG A 223 -0.49 -13.29 -15.28
C ARG A 223 -1.99 -13.23 -15.54
N GLU A 224 -2.57 -14.24 -16.17
CA GLU A 224 -4.01 -14.33 -16.42
C GLU A 224 -4.82 -14.30 -15.11
N ALA A 225 -4.36 -15.00 -14.07
CA ALA A 225 -4.99 -14.96 -12.75
C ALA A 225 -4.97 -13.54 -12.13
N MET A 226 -3.88 -12.79 -12.28
CA MET A 226 -3.78 -11.40 -11.78
C MET A 226 -4.63 -10.40 -12.56
N LEU A 227 -4.80 -10.61 -13.86
CA LEU A 227 -5.69 -9.80 -14.69
C LEU A 227 -7.16 -10.06 -14.37
N GLY A 228 -7.44 -11.15 -13.66
CA GLY A 228 -8.78 -11.68 -13.47
C GLY A 228 -9.25 -12.38 -14.75
N GLN A 229 -9.94 -13.49 -14.59
CA GLN A 229 -10.63 -14.09 -15.73
C GLN A 229 -11.74 -13.14 -16.15
N TYR A 230 -11.81 -12.85 -17.45
CA TYR A 230 -12.97 -12.18 -18.04
C TYR A 230 -14.19 -13.07 -17.83
N ARG A 231 -14.91 -12.85 -16.74
CA ARG A 231 -16.20 -13.47 -16.50
C ARG A 231 -17.22 -12.64 -17.23
N GLU A 232 -17.86 -13.21 -18.25
CA GLU A 232 -19.08 -12.63 -18.81
C GLU A 232 -20.15 -12.66 -17.73
N TRP A 233 -20.62 -11.48 -17.33
CA TRP A 233 -21.73 -11.38 -16.40
C TRP A 233 -23.02 -11.51 -17.19
N THR A 234 -23.87 -12.46 -16.79
CA THR A 234 -25.25 -12.41 -17.25
C THR A 234 -25.91 -11.14 -16.70
N PRO A 235 -26.89 -10.54 -17.42
CA PRO A 235 -27.62 -9.39 -16.88
C PRO A 235 -28.19 -9.65 -15.48
N ARG A 236 -28.62 -10.89 -15.21
CA ARG A 236 -29.13 -11.31 -13.89
C ARG A 236 -28.05 -11.29 -12.80
N GLU A 237 -26.85 -11.79 -13.08
CA GLU A 237 -25.74 -11.74 -12.12
C GLU A 237 -25.34 -10.29 -11.81
N PHE A 238 -25.33 -9.41 -12.83
CA PHE A 238 -25.14 -7.98 -12.63
C PHE A 238 -26.18 -7.40 -11.67
N TYR A 239 -27.47 -7.58 -11.96
CA TYR A 239 -28.54 -7.05 -11.10
C TYR A 239 -28.52 -7.62 -9.68
N ASN A 240 -28.07 -8.87 -9.49
CA ASN A 240 -27.92 -9.48 -8.17
C ASN A 240 -26.73 -8.95 -7.38
N SER A 241 -25.67 -8.50 -8.06
CA SER A 241 -24.48 -7.93 -7.41
C SER A 241 -24.67 -6.49 -6.95
N VAL A 242 -25.59 -5.75 -7.60
CA VAL A 242 -25.88 -4.37 -7.25
C VAL A 242 -26.77 -4.35 -6.00
N HIS A 243 -26.41 -3.52 -5.03
CA HIS A 243 -27.15 -3.39 -3.78
C HIS A 243 -28.61 -2.98 -4.03
N VAL A 244 -29.54 -3.89 -3.75
CA VAL A 244 -30.97 -3.61 -3.65
C VAL A 244 -31.29 -3.42 -2.16
N PRO A 245 -31.87 -2.27 -1.74
CA PRO A 245 -32.31 -2.09 -0.36
C PRO A 245 -33.23 -3.23 0.07
N ASP A 246 -32.97 -3.81 1.24
CA ASP A 246 -33.70 -4.97 1.74
C ASP A 246 -35.22 -4.71 1.70
N ALA A 247 -35.96 -5.61 1.06
CA ALA A 247 -37.41 -5.55 0.98
C ALA A 247 -38.05 -5.71 2.37
N ALA A 248 -37.37 -6.37 3.30
CA ALA A 248 -37.80 -6.64 4.66
C ALA A 248 -37.47 -5.52 5.67
N ASP A 249 -36.91 -4.37 5.23
CA ASP A 249 -36.71 -3.21 6.11
C ASP A 249 -38.07 -2.60 6.52
N THR A 250 -38.69 -3.19 7.54
CA THR A 250 -39.98 -2.79 8.11
C THR A 250 -39.95 -1.39 8.70
N LEU A 251 -38.79 -0.95 9.17
CA LEU A 251 -38.60 0.42 9.67
C LEU A 251 -38.79 1.43 8.53
N ALA A 252 -38.33 1.14 7.31
CA ALA A 252 -38.53 2.01 6.15
C ALA A 252 -40.00 2.07 5.68
N GLN A 253 -40.77 1.01 5.86
CA GLN A 253 -42.17 0.96 5.42
C GLN A 253 -43.09 1.87 6.27
N ASN A 254 -42.77 2.00 7.55
CA ASN A 254 -43.54 2.78 8.53
C ASN A 254 -43.10 4.24 8.65
N LEU A 255 -42.08 4.67 7.90
CA LEU A 255 -41.62 6.06 7.93
C LEU A 255 -42.74 7.01 7.54
N LYS A 256 -42.91 8.03 8.36
CA LYS A 256 -43.77 9.19 8.11
C LYS A 256 -42.86 10.40 7.88
N PHE A 257 -43.20 11.23 6.90
CA PHE A 257 -42.46 12.44 6.57
C PHE A 257 -43.36 13.63 6.87
N PRO A 258 -43.33 14.18 8.10
CA PRO A 258 -44.17 15.31 8.49
C PRO A 258 -43.73 16.56 7.71
N GLY A 259 -44.37 16.83 6.57
CA GLY A 259 -43.99 17.88 5.63
C GLY A 259 -44.09 17.49 4.16
N MET A 260 -44.32 16.20 3.84
CA MET A 260 -44.69 15.77 2.50
C MET A 260 -46.21 15.72 2.37
N GLU A 261 -46.73 16.37 1.32
CA GLU A 261 -48.16 16.34 0.97
C GLU A 261 -48.55 15.06 0.20
N CYS A 262 -47.57 14.24 -0.22
CA CYS A 262 -47.82 13.02 -0.97
C CYS A 262 -47.44 11.76 -0.18
N ASP A 263 -48.27 10.73 -0.33
CA ASP A 263 -48.01 9.42 0.24
C ASP A 263 -46.99 8.65 -0.60
N LEU A 264 -45.89 8.27 0.04
CA LEU A 264 -44.86 7.45 -0.59
C LEU A 264 -45.20 5.96 -0.52
N PHE A 265 -45.06 5.26 -1.65
CA PHE A 265 -45.09 3.82 -1.69
C PHE A 265 -43.93 3.21 -0.87
N PRO A 266 -44.07 1.98 -0.34
CA PRO A 266 -43.03 1.34 0.48
C PRO A 266 -41.63 1.32 -0.16
N PHE A 267 -41.54 1.13 -1.47
CA PHE A 267 -40.25 1.16 -2.18
C PHE A 267 -39.67 2.58 -2.31
N GLN A 268 -40.51 3.61 -2.42
CA GLN A 268 -40.08 5.00 -2.45
C GLN A 268 -39.57 5.43 -1.08
N LYS A 269 -40.24 5.02 0.02
CA LYS A 269 -39.76 5.25 1.39
C LYS A 269 -38.39 4.61 1.62
N ARG A 270 -38.17 3.38 1.14
CA ARG A 270 -36.86 2.72 1.14
C ARG A 270 -35.80 3.52 0.38
N ALA A 271 -36.15 4.01 -0.82
CA ALA A 271 -35.24 4.82 -1.64
C ALA A 271 -34.88 6.15 -0.96
N VAL A 272 -35.86 6.86 -0.40
CA VAL A 272 -35.64 8.12 0.34
C VAL A 272 -34.76 7.91 1.55
N ARG A 273 -35.01 6.87 2.35
CA ARG A 273 -34.16 6.53 3.49
C ARG A 273 -32.72 6.21 3.06
N TRP A 274 -32.55 5.44 1.99
CA TRP A 274 -31.23 5.11 1.44
C TRP A 274 -30.46 6.38 1.01
N LEU A 275 -31.13 7.32 0.34
CA LEU A 275 -30.55 8.61 -0.05
C LEU A 275 -30.14 9.44 1.17
N LEU A 276 -31.01 9.55 2.18
CA LEU A 276 -30.70 10.30 3.40
C LEU A 276 -29.48 9.71 4.14
N ARG A 277 -29.38 8.38 4.21
CA ARG A 277 -28.23 7.72 4.83
C ARG A 277 -26.92 8.02 4.13
N ARG A 278 -26.96 8.14 2.80
CA ARG A 278 -25.80 8.53 2.00
C ARG A 278 -25.32 9.95 2.34
N GLU A 279 -26.25 10.84 2.68
CA GLU A 279 -25.98 12.21 3.14
C GLU A 279 -25.73 12.29 4.67
N GLY A 280 -25.54 11.14 5.34
CA GLY A 280 -25.23 11.09 6.78
C GLY A 280 -26.42 11.35 7.70
N ARG A 281 -27.66 11.21 7.23
CA ARG A 281 -28.90 11.39 7.99
C ARG A 281 -29.71 10.11 8.03
N ASP A 282 -30.34 9.78 9.15
CA ASP A 282 -31.37 8.72 9.21
C ASP A 282 -32.70 9.32 9.65
N VAL A 283 -33.78 8.64 9.28
CA VAL A 283 -35.15 8.99 9.66
C VAL A 283 -35.50 8.18 10.90
N GLN A 284 -35.85 8.85 11.99
CA GLN A 284 -36.37 8.23 13.20
C GLN A 284 -37.83 7.80 13.01
N GLU A 285 -38.35 6.97 13.91
CA GLU A 285 -39.74 6.45 13.83
C GLU A 285 -40.79 7.58 13.88
N ASP A 286 -40.45 8.72 14.48
CA ASP A 286 -41.29 9.93 14.55
C ASP A 286 -41.23 10.80 13.29
N GLY A 287 -40.45 10.40 12.28
CA GLY A 287 -40.25 11.13 11.04
C GLY A 287 -39.23 12.26 11.10
N ARG A 288 -38.53 12.44 12.23
CA ARG A 288 -37.45 13.42 12.36
C ARG A 288 -36.15 12.91 11.75
N LEU A 289 -35.39 13.83 11.17
CA LEU A 289 -34.06 13.54 10.66
C LEU A 289 -33.03 13.68 11.78
N ALA A 290 -32.27 12.62 12.02
CA ALA A 290 -31.14 12.62 12.94
C ALA A 290 -29.82 12.45 12.18
N PRO A 291 -28.72 13.09 12.62
CA PRO A 291 -27.40 12.71 12.15
C PRO A 291 -27.14 11.23 12.45
N ILE A 292 -26.57 10.51 11.49
CA ILE A 292 -26.03 9.19 11.75
C ILE A 292 -24.73 9.41 12.53
N GLU A 293 -24.69 8.96 13.78
CA GLU A 293 -23.44 8.92 14.55
C GLU A 293 -22.40 8.18 13.71
N THR A 294 -21.46 8.98 13.19
CA THR A 294 -20.51 8.53 12.19
C THR A 294 -19.40 7.79 12.92
N SER A 295 -19.68 6.55 13.34
CA SER A 295 -18.60 5.61 13.52
C SER A 295 -17.94 5.48 12.15
N ARG A 296 -16.65 5.82 12.08
CA ARG A 296 -15.79 5.96 10.89
C ARG A 296 -15.71 4.67 10.05
N ARG A 297 -16.82 4.23 9.47
CA ARG A 297 -16.99 2.90 8.88
C ARG A 297 -17.35 2.92 7.40
N TRP A 298 -17.91 4.02 6.89
CA TRP A 298 -18.39 4.10 5.50
C TRP A 298 -17.30 4.34 4.44
N GLN A 299 -16.10 4.79 4.82
CA GLN A 299 -14.97 4.87 3.89
C GLN A 299 -14.26 3.53 3.66
N CYS A 300 -14.44 2.53 4.54
CA CYS A 300 -13.75 1.23 4.43
C CYS A 300 -14.60 0.13 3.77
N LEU A 301 -15.93 0.25 3.76
CA LEU A 301 -16.80 -0.85 3.33
C LEU A 301 -16.91 -1.03 1.81
N LEU A 302 -16.70 0.04 1.02
CA LEU A 302 -16.66 -0.06 -0.44
C LEU A 302 -15.44 -0.85 -0.95
N LEU A 303 -14.34 -0.85 -0.20
CA LEU A 303 -13.15 -1.65 -0.50
C LEU A 303 -13.25 -3.09 0.03
N GLN A 304 -13.90 -3.32 1.17
CA GLN A 304 -14.02 -4.67 1.74
C GLN A 304 -15.02 -5.59 1.03
N SER A 305 -16.10 -5.04 0.43
CA SER A 305 -17.09 -5.84 -0.31
C SER A 305 -16.58 -6.37 -1.65
N ILE A 306 -15.54 -5.76 -2.22
CA ILE A 306 -14.88 -6.25 -3.45
C ILE A 306 -13.97 -7.45 -3.13
N VAL A 307 -13.36 -7.47 -1.94
CA VAL A 307 -12.36 -8.48 -1.54
C VAL A 307 -12.98 -9.82 -1.09
N HIS A 308 -14.13 -9.81 -0.41
CA HIS A 308 -14.73 -11.06 0.13
C HIS A 308 -15.51 -11.91 -0.89
N GLY A 309 -15.73 -11.41 -2.12
CA GLY A 309 -16.44 -12.16 -3.17
C GLY A 309 -15.59 -13.17 -3.93
N PHE A 310 -14.27 -13.17 -3.72
CA PHE A 310 -13.33 -13.95 -4.51
C PHE A 310 -12.93 -15.30 -3.89
N ASP A 311 -13.11 -15.50 -2.59
CA ASP A 311 -12.46 -16.59 -1.85
C ASP A 311 -13.27 -17.90 -1.75
N GLN A 312 -14.48 -17.97 -2.34
CA GLN A 312 -15.32 -19.18 -2.23
C GLN A 312 -15.97 -19.68 -3.54
N GLY A 313 -15.69 -19.08 -4.70
CA GLY A 313 -16.44 -19.39 -5.93
C GLY A 313 -17.97 -19.16 -5.81
N LEU A 314 -18.41 -18.59 -4.69
CA LEU A 314 -19.76 -18.18 -4.37
C LEU A 314 -19.76 -16.66 -4.28
N ILE A 315 -20.65 -16.07 -5.08
CA ILE A 315 -20.87 -14.63 -5.24
C ILE A 315 -21.14 -14.00 -3.86
N PRO A 316 -20.62 -12.80 -3.57
CA PRO A 316 -20.90 -12.10 -2.33
C PRO A 316 -22.39 -11.76 -2.25
N VAL A 317 -23.14 -12.52 -1.45
CA VAL A 317 -24.43 -12.07 -0.94
C VAL A 317 -24.13 -11.05 0.14
N VAL A 318 -24.36 -9.78 -0.16
CA VAL A 318 -24.38 -8.71 0.84
C VAL A 318 -25.55 -8.98 1.79
N ARG A 319 -25.32 -9.75 2.85
CA ARG A 319 -26.18 -9.75 4.03
C ARG A 319 -25.60 -8.78 5.03
N CYS A 320 -26.04 -7.53 4.96
CA CYS A 320 -25.90 -6.60 6.06
C CYS A 320 -26.92 -7.02 7.15
N ARG A 321 -26.41 -7.36 8.34
CA ARG A 321 -27.19 -7.25 9.58
C ARG A 321 -27.09 -5.83 10.09
#